data_AF-A0A151A871-F1
#
_entry.id   AF-A0A151A871-F1
#
_cell.length_a   1.000
_cell.length_b   1.000
_cell.length_c   1.000
_cell.angle_alpha   90.00
_cell.angle_beta   90.00
_cell.angle_gamma   90.00
#
_symmetry.space_group_name_H-M   'P 1'
#
loop_
_entity.id
_entity.type
_entity.pdbx_description
1 polymer ?
#
loop_
_entity_poly.entity_id
_entity_poly.type
_entity_poly.pdbx_seq_one_letter_code
_entity_poly.pdbx_strand_id
1 'polypeptide(L)' 'MDDSASDPEVVCPFCGSTDTERESAFGSEISKMQYYCNGCHTVFERIKFDGKQPDTG' A
#
# COMPACT_ATOMS: atom_id res chain seq x y z
N MET A 1 17.44 22.29 -4.84
CA MET A 1 17.59 21.28 -3.78
C MET A 1 16.67 20.15 -4.16
N ASP A 2 17.29 18.98 -4.35
CA ASP A 2 16.69 17.73 -4.81
C ASP A 2 15.84 17.14 -3.67
N ASP A 3 14.54 17.04 -3.89
CA ASP A 3 13.65 16.20 -3.08
C ASP A 3 12.65 15.57 -4.05
N SER A 4 13.19 14.77 -4.98
CA SER A 4 12.39 13.81 -5.73
C SER A 4 12.05 12.70 -4.75
N ALA A 5 11.04 12.95 -3.91
CA ALA A 5 10.43 11.94 -3.06
C ALA A 5 9.80 10.88 -3.97
N SER A 6 10.61 9.90 -4.40
CA SER A 6 10.14 8.69 -5.06
C SER A 6 9.16 8.01 -4.11
N ASP A 7 7.87 8.09 -4.44
CA ASP A 7 6.81 7.40 -3.72
C ASP A 7 7.21 5.92 -3.59
N PRO A 8 6.99 5.26 -2.43
CA PRO A 8 7.39 3.88 -2.24
C PRO A 8 6.80 3.02 -3.36
N GLU A 9 7.66 2.50 -4.25
CA GLU A 9 7.22 1.70 -5.40
C GLU A 9 6.50 0.45 -4.90
N VAL A 10 5.17 0.48 -4.94
CA VAL A 10 4.35 -0.66 -4.55
C VAL A 10 4.29 -1.61 -5.73
N VAL A 11 4.79 -2.83 -5.51
CA VAL A 11 4.79 -3.88 -6.52
C VAL A 11 3.58 -4.78 -6.34
N CYS A 12 2.88 -5.06 -7.44
CA CYS A 12 1.75 -5.97 -7.46
C CYS A 12 2.22 -7.41 -7.16
N PRO A 13 1.69 -8.09 -6.13
CA PRO A 13 2.09 -9.45 -5.79
C PRO A 13 1.55 -10.51 -6.78
N PHE A 14 0.60 -10.14 -7.64
CA PHE A 14 -0.01 -11.05 -8.61
C PHE A 14 0.77 -11.15 -9.92
N CYS A 15 1.24 -10.01 -10.44
CA CYS A 15 1.93 -9.95 -11.74
C CYS A 15 3.36 -9.39 -11.66
N GLY A 16 3.76 -8.80 -10.54
CA GLY A 16 5.07 -8.16 -10.38
C GLY A 16 5.19 -6.76 -10.98
N SER A 17 4.09 -6.15 -11.45
CA SER A 17 4.12 -4.79 -11.99
C SER A 17 4.34 -3.74 -10.90
N THR A 18 5.17 -2.74 -11.18
CA THR A 18 5.35 -1.53 -10.36
C THR A 18 4.28 -0.47 -10.64
N ASP A 19 3.50 -0.64 -11.72
CA ASP A 19 2.42 0.24 -12.12
C ASP A 19 1.19 -0.02 -11.23
N THR A 20 1.25 0.49 -10.01
CA THR A 20 0.16 0.40 -9.03
C THR A 20 -0.17 1.78 -8.46
N GLU A 21 -1.46 2.07 -8.37
CA GLU A 21 -1.99 3.33 -7.88
C GLU A 21 -2.71 3.15 -6.55
N ARG A 22 -2.54 4.11 -5.63
CA ARG A 22 -3.16 4.07 -4.31
C ARG A 22 -4.55 4.69 -4.38
N GLU A 23 -5.59 3.85 -4.30
CA GLU A 23 -7.00 4.23 -4.47
C GLU A 23 -7.64 5.00 -3.29
N SER A 24 -6.88 5.34 -2.25
CA SER A 24 -7.30 6.04 -1.02
C SER A 24 -7.73 5.15 0.15
N ALA A 25 -7.28 5.53 1.35
CA ALA A 25 -7.68 4.94 2.61
C ALA A 25 -9.03 5.54 3.03
N PHE A 26 -10.13 4.90 2.63
CA PHE A 26 -11.47 5.37 2.99
C PHE A 26 -11.73 5.14 4.49
N GLY A 27 -11.68 6.24 5.25
CA GLY A 27 -12.26 6.35 6.59
C GLY A 27 -11.22 6.29 7.72
N SER A 28 -11.42 7.16 8.71
CA SER A 28 -10.58 7.41 9.90
C SER A 28 -10.26 6.18 10.78
N GLU A 29 -10.63 4.97 10.35
CA GLU A 29 -10.65 3.73 11.15
C GLU A 29 -9.96 2.55 10.44
N ILE A 30 -9.46 2.75 9.22
CA ILE A 30 -9.00 1.66 8.36
C ILE A 30 -7.46 1.63 8.30
N SER A 31 -6.83 0.78 9.12
CA SER A 31 -5.38 0.46 9.11
C SER A 31 -4.89 -0.28 7.85
N LYS A 32 -5.65 -0.23 6.75
CA LYS A 32 -5.33 -0.88 5.47
C LYS A 32 -5.43 0.12 4.33
N MET A 33 -4.46 0.06 3.42
CA MET A 33 -4.41 0.86 2.21
C MET A 33 -4.76 -0.02 1.02
N GLN A 34 -5.66 0.44 0.16
CA GLN A 34 -6.01 -0.26 -1.08
C GLN A 34 -5.16 0.27 -2.24
N TYR A 35 -4.68 -0.65 -3.07
CA TYR A 35 -3.88 -0.39 -4.26
C TYR A 35 -4.52 -1.07 -5.47
N TYR A 36 -4.50 -0.39 -6.59
CA TYR A 36 -4.96 -0.89 -7.87
C TYR A 36 -3.77 -1.08 -8.80
N CYS A 37 -3.58 -2.27 -9.34
CA CYS A 37 -2.55 -2.53 -10.34
C CYS A 37 -3.09 -2.27 -11.74
N ASN A 38 -2.49 -1.32 -12.45
CA ASN A 38 -2.80 -1.03 -13.86
C ASN A 38 -2.22 -2.08 -14.82
N GLY A 39 -1.19 -2.84 -14.40
CA GLY A 39 -0.60 -3.89 -15.25
C GLY A 39 -1.50 -5.13 -15.43
N CYS A 40 -2.20 -5.55 -14.38
CA CYS A 40 -3.11 -6.71 -14.43
C CYS A 40 -4.56 -6.37 -14.06
N HIS A 41 -4.87 -5.08 -13.89
CA HIS A 41 -6.18 -4.56 -13.50
C HIS A 41 -6.75 -5.24 -12.25
N THR A 42 -5.90 -5.48 -11.25
CA THR A 42 -6.27 -6.17 -10.01
C THR A 42 -6.13 -5.28 -8.80
N VAL A 43 -7.05 -5.40 -7.85
CA VAL A 43 -7.04 -4.66 -6.59
C VAL A 43 -6.36 -5.52 -5.52
N PHE A 44 -5.47 -4.92 -4.74
CA PHE A 44 -4.86 -5.56 -3.59
C PHE A 44 -4.77 -4.60 -2.40
N GLU A 45 -4.83 -5.16 -1.20
CA GLU A 45 -4.78 -4.38 0.03
C GLU A 45 -3.43 -4.59 0.72
N ARG A 46 -2.80 -3.50 1.16
CA ARG A 46 -1.63 -3.53 2.03
C ARG A 46 -2.03 -3.08 3.42
N ILE A 47 -2.01 -4.02 4.35
CA ILE A 47 -2.12 -3.72 5.78
C ILE A 47 -0.73 -3.25 6.21
N LYS A 48 -0.63 -2.00 6.66
CA LYS A 48 0.56 -1.59 7.43
C LYS A 48 0.42 -2.27 8.79
N PHE A 49 1.03 -3.45 8.93
CA PHE A 49 1.30 -3.99 10.25
C PHE A 49 2.39 -3.11 10.87
N ASP A 50 1.98 -1.98 11.45
CA ASP A 50 2.81 -1.31 12.43
C ASP A 50 2.91 -2.29 13.60
N GLY A 51 4.07 -2.92 13.73
CA GLY A 51 4.33 -4.06 14.61
C GLY A 51 4.25 -3.73 16.09
N LYS A 52 3.27 -2.96 16.55
CA LYS A 52 2.93 -2.86 17.95
C LYS A 52 2.20 -4.14 18.34
N GLN A 53 2.98 -5.20 18.55
CA GLN A 53 2.55 -6.29 19.41
C GLN A 53 1.98 -5.64 20.68
N PRO A 54 0.74 -5.92 21.08
CA PRO A 54 0.29 -5.47 22.38
C PRO A 54 1.19 -6.16 23.40
N ASP A 55 1.94 -5.35 24.15
CA ASP A 55 2.68 -5.80 25.31
C ASP A 55 1.64 -6.44 26.26
N THR A 56 1.57 -7.77 26.26
CA THR A 56 0.70 -8.54 27.16
C THR A 56 1.16 -8.26 28.59
N GLY A 57 0.38 -7.46 29.31
CA GLY A 57 0.51 -7.22 30.74
C GLY A 57 0.05 -8.41 31.58
#